data_AF-A0A8T2M0D4-F1
#
_entry.id   AF-A0A8T2M0D4-F1
#
_cell.length_a   1.000
_cell.length_b   1.000
_cell.length_c   1.000
_cell.angle_alpha   90.00
_cell.angle_beta   90.00
_cell.angle_gamma   90.00
#
_symmetry.space_group_name_H-M   'P 1'
#
loop_
_entity.id
_entity.type
_entity.pdbx_description
1 polymer ?
#
loop_
_entity_poly.entity_id
_entity_poly.type
_entity_poly.pdbx_seq_one_letter_code
_entity_poly.pdbx_strand_id
1 'polypeptide(L)'
;MMYFETNPPSNQFLCHAYFCQAQLNSPHTVTTVEDMDKAVMYYLKAIEISKDYPRYHFLVFNASLLYFQTVRASLRPGQWQHLVCSLSQVVSALEAVLEPDYAWRAELML
;
A
#
# COMPACT_ATOMS: atom_id res chain seq x y z
N MET A 1 3.02 20.71 5.10
CA MET A 1 2.97 20.24 3.70
C MET A 1 4.21 20.61 2.88
N MET A 2 5.34 20.99 3.48
CA MET A 2 6.49 21.49 2.71
C MET A 2 7.24 20.43 1.87
N TYR A 3 7.21 19.16 2.24
CA TYR A 3 8.02 18.11 1.58
C TYR A 3 7.49 17.69 0.19
N PHE A 4 6.18 17.63 -0.01
CA PHE A 4 5.62 17.25 -1.31
C PHE A 4 5.62 18.41 -2.32
N GLU A 5 5.66 19.65 -1.83
CA GLU A 5 5.73 20.87 -2.64
C GLU A 5 7.08 21.01 -3.37
N THR A 6 8.13 20.32 -2.91
CA THR A 6 9.48 20.42 -3.49
C THR A 6 9.78 19.39 -4.58
N ASN A 7 8.78 18.62 -5.04
CA ASN A 7 8.93 17.51 -5.99
C ASN A 7 10.08 16.57 -5.60
N PRO A 8 9.96 15.86 -4.46
CA PRO A 8 11.04 15.05 -3.93
C PRO A 8 11.41 13.89 -4.87
N PRO A 9 12.68 13.45 -4.86
CA PRO A 9 13.11 12.32 -5.69
C PRO A 9 12.40 11.02 -5.32
N SER A 10 12.13 10.18 -6.32
CA SER A 10 11.53 8.84 -6.19
C SER A 10 12.47 7.86 -5.49
N ASN A 11 12.53 7.95 -4.17
CA ASN A 11 13.36 7.11 -3.31
C ASN A 11 12.58 6.65 -2.06
N GLN A 12 13.25 5.89 -1.19
CA GLN A 12 12.63 5.38 0.04
C GLN A 12 12.01 6.48 0.92
N PHE A 13 12.58 7.69 0.96
CA PHE A 13 12.04 8.77 1.79
C PHE A 13 10.69 9.25 1.27
N LEU A 14 10.51 9.31 -0.04
CA LEU A 14 9.21 9.61 -0.64
C LEU A 14 8.19 8.51 -0.35
N CYS A 15 8.59 7.24 -0.43
CA CYS A 15 7.72 6.11 -0.02
C CYS A 15 7.30 6.20 1.44
N HIS A 16 8.24 6.51 2.36
CA HIS A 16 7.93 6.71 3.77
C HIS A 16 7.02 7.92 4.01
N ALA A 17 7.21 9.01 3.27
CA ALA A 17 6.30 10.15 3.33
C ALA A 17 4.88 9.76 2.88
N TYR A 18 4.74 8.92 1.86
CA TYR A 18 3.44 8.36 1.47
C TYR A 18 2.84 7.45 2.53
N PHE A 19 3.63 6.62 3.23
CA PHE A 19 3.12 5.84 4.36
C PHE A 19 2.54 6.74 5.46
N CYS A 20 3.24 7.82 5.81
CA CYS A 20 2.73 8.78 6.78
C CYS A 20 1.44 9.44 6.31
N GLN A 21 1.36 9.84 5.03
CA GLN A 21 0.12 10.41 4.48
C GLN A 21 -1.02 9.40 4.52
N ALA A 22 -0.79 8.14 4.14
CA ALA A 22 -1.81 7.11 4.17
C ALA A 22 -2.36 6.88 5.59
N GLN A 23 -1.46 6.84 6.59
CA GLN A 23 -1.84 6.63 7.99
C GLN A 23 -2.60 7.81 8.59
N LEU A 24 -2.28 9.06 8.19
CA LEU A 24 -3.04 10.24 8.62
C LEU A 24 -4.50 10.20 8.11
N ASN A 25 -4.74 9.53 6.98
CA ASN A 25 -6.06 9.34 6.36
C ASN A 25 -6.70 7.98 6.70
N SER A 26 -6.13 7.21 7.64
CA SER A 26 -6.59 5.86 8.03
C SER A 26 -7.83 5.93 8.95
N PRO A 27 -8.73 4.92 8.96
CA PRO A 27 -10.00 4.91 9.72
C PRO A 27 -9.93 5.15 11.23
N HIS A 28 -8.75 5.09 11.86
CA HIS A 28 -8.59 5.46 13.27
C HIS A 28 -8.73 6.98 13.51
N THR A 29 -8.59 7.79 12.46
CA THR A 29 -8.69 9.25 12.51
C THR A 29 -9.90 9.83 11.78
N VAL A 30 -10.49 9.15 10.77
CA VAL A 30 -11.57 9.74 9.94
C VAL A 30 -12.56 8.69 9.37
N THR A 31 -13.81 9.09 9.11
CA THR A 31 -15.00 8.23 8.92
C THR A 31 -15.52 8.08 7.48
N THR A 32 -14.85 8.61 6.45
CA THR A 32 -15.39 8.67 5.08
C THR A 32 -14.71 7.68 4.10
N VAL A 33 -15.43 7.31 3.03
CA VAL A 33 -14.91 6.46 1.94
C VAL A 33 -13.79 7.19 1.17
N GLU A 34 -13.91 8.50 0.97
CA GLU A 34 -12.92 9.31 0.25
C GLU A 34 -11.55 9.31 0.95
N ASP A 35 -11.54 9.29 2.28
CA ASP A 35 -10.28 9.24 3.04
C ASP A 35 -9.62 7.88 2.92
N MET A 36 -10.41 6.80 2.88
CA MET A 36 -9.92 5.46 2.57
C MET A 36 -9.28 5.42 1.17
N ASP A 37 -9.96 5.96 0.16
CA ASP A 37 -9.44 6.00 -1.21
C ASP A 37 -8.14 6.81 -1.29
N LYS A 38 -8.04 7.92 -0.55
CA LYS A 38 -6.79 8.69 -0.44
C LYS A 38 -5.69 7.89 0.22
N ALA A 39 -5.97 7.17 1.31
CA ALA A 39 -4.99 6.33 1.98
C ALA A 39 -4.49 5.22 1.06
N VAL A 40 -5.41 4.53 0.36
CA VAL A 40 -5.12 3.51 -0.64
C VAL A 40 -4.23 4.07 -1.76
N MET A 41 -4.57 5.24 -2.31
CA MET A 41 -3.76 5.90 -3.34
C MET A 41 -2.32 6.13 -2.88
N TYR A 42 -2.09 6.54 -1.63
CA TYR A 42 -0.74 6.76 -1.13
C TYR A 42 0.07 5.46 -1.00
N TYR A 43 -0.57 4.35 -0.57
CA TYR A 43 0.09 3.04 -0.60
C TYR A 43 0.48 2.62 -2.01
N LEU A 44 -0.42 2.80 -2.99
CA LEU A 44 -0.15 2.47 -4.38
C LEU A 44 0.99 3.32 -4.95
N LYS A 45 1.07 4.62 -4.65
CA LYS A 45 2.20 5.47 -5.06
C LYS A 45 3.54 4.98 -4.50
N ALA A 46 3.57 4.55 -3.24
CA ALA A 46 4.78 3.98 -2.65
C ALA A 46 5.18 2.65 -3.32
N ILE A 47 4.20 1.81 -3.66
CA ILE A 47 4.41 0.55 -4.37
C ILE A 47 5.00 0.80 -5.77
N GLU A 48 4.43 1.74 -6.53
CA GLU A 48 4.90 2.06 -7.88
C GLU A 48 6.38 2.52 -7.88
N ILE A 49 6.78 3.34 -6.90
CA ILE A 49 8.20 3.73 -6.78
C ILE A 49 9.07 2.54 -6.38
N SER A 50 8.57 1.67 -5.50
CA SER A 50 9.41 0.66 -4.85
C SER A 50 9.61 -0.59 -5.69
N LYS A 51 8.66 -0.96 -6.54
CA LYS A 51 8.70 -2.21 -7.33
C LYS A 51 9.83 -2.22 -8.37
N ASP A 52 10.21 -1.05 -8.89
CA ASP A 52 11.21 -0.91 -9.95
C ASP A 52 12.66 -1.02 -9.45
N TYR A 53 12.89 -0.91 -8.14
CA TYR A 53 14.23 -0.94 -7.56
C TYR A 53 14.37 -2.11 -6.58
N PRO A 54 15.20 -3.13 -6.86
CA PRO A 54 15.37 -4.29 -5.99
C PRO A 54 15.67 -3.95 -4.53
N ARG A 55 16.52 -2.93 -4.30
CA ARG A 55 16.84 -2.42 -2.96
C ARG A 55 15.64 -1.87 -2.19
N TYR A 56 14.50 -1.62 -2.84
CA TYR A 56 13.27 -1.08 -2.27
C TYR A 56 12.12 -2.11 -2.26
N HIS A 57 12.33 -3.36 -2.70
CA HIS A 57 11.27 -4.38 -2.69
C HIS A 57 10.65 -4.60 -1.31
N PHE A 58 11.43 -4.45 -0.23
CA PHE A 58 10.91 -4.47 1.15
C PHE A 58 9.80 -3.43 1.41
N LEU A 59 9.83 -2.29 0.71
CA LEU A 59 8.79 -1.26 0.81
C LEU A 59 7.49 -1.68 0.13
N VAL A 60 7.53 -2.53 -0.90
CA VAL A 60 6.32 -3.13 -1.48
C VAL A 60 5.64 -4.03 -0.45
N PHE A 61 6.41 -4.86 0.27
CA PHE A 61 5.88 -5.66 1.37
C PHE A 61 5.30 -4.79 2.49
N ASN A 62 6.03 -3.76 2.94
CA ASN A 62 5.56 -2.85 3.98
C ASN A 62 4.28 -2.11 3.58
N ALA A 63 4.23 -1.59 2.35
CA ALA A 63 3.05 -0.92 1.80
C ALA A 63 1.85 -1.85 1.75
N SER A 64 2.07 -3.10 1.32
CA SER A 64 1.02 -4.12 1.25
C SER A 64 0.44 -4.42 2.63
N LEU A 65 1.30 -4.62 3.63
CA LEU A 65 0.86 -4.88 5.00
C LEU A 65 0.03 -3.71 5.56
N LEU A 66 0.51 -2.48 5.38
CA LEU A 66 -0.20 -1.28 5.84
C LEU A 66 -1.53 -1.10 5.09
N TYR A 67 -1.55 -1.31 3.77
CA TYR A 67 -2.77 -1.32 2.98
C TYR A 67 -3.79 -2.30 3.56
N PHE A 68 -3.40 -3.56 3.82
CA PHE A 68 -4.28 -4.58 4.38
C PHE A 68 -4.83 -4.18 5.76
N GLN A 69 -4.00 -3.61 6.63
CA GLN A 69 -4.42 -3.12 7.95
C GLN A 69 -5.47 -2.00 7.82
N THR A 70 -5.22 -1.03 6.95
CA THR A 70 -6.13 0.11 6.70
C THR A 70 -7.47 -0.35 6.14
N VAL A 71 -7.47 -1.17 5.08
CA VAL A 71 -8.72 -1.61 4.47
C VAL A 71 -9.50 -2.53 5.41
N ARG A 72 -8.83 -3.45 6.13
CA ARG A 72 -9.47 -4.36 7.09
C ARG A 72 -10.22 -3.61 8.18
N ALA A 73 -9.65 -2.52 8.70
CA ALA A 73 -10.30 -1.69 9.72
C ALA A 73 -11.55 -0.97 9.17
N SER A 74 -11.60 -0.68 7.87
CA SER A 74 -12.70 0.05 7.22
C SER A 74 -13.79 -0.83 6.63
N LEU A 75 -13.59 -2.14 6.56
CA LEU A 75 -14.43 -3.05 5.79
C LEU A 75 -15.80 -3.28 6.43
N ARG A 76 -16.83 -2.62 5.87
CA ARG A 76 -18.24 -2.93 6.12
C ARG A 76 -18.77 -3.91 5.05
N PRO A 77 -19.81 -4.71 5.36
CA PRO A 77 -20.49 -5.54 4.36
C PRO A 77 -20.89 -4.71 3.13
N GLY A 78 -20.58 -5.19 1.93
CA GLY A 78 -20.90 -4.52 0.65
C GLY A 78 -19.86 -3.53 0.11
N GLN A 79 -18.81 -3.18 0.87
CA GLN A 79 -17.77 -2.24 0.41
C GLN A 79 -16.59 -2.94 -0.29
N TRP A 80 -16.51 -4.26 -0.22
CA TRP A 80 -15.42 -5.07 -0.79
C TRP A 80 -15.21 -4.86 -2.30
N GLN A 81 -16.29 -4.62 -3.04
CA GLN A 81 -16.23 -4.41 -4.50
C GLN A 81 -15.36 -3.21 -4.90
N HIS A 82 -15.30 -2.16 -4.06
CA HIS A 82 -14.48 -0.97 -4.33
C HIS A 82 -12.98 -1.23 -4.18
N LEU A 83 -12.61 -2.29 -3.44
CA LEU A 83 -11.21 -2.62 -3.14
C LEU A 83 -10.61 -3.64 -4.11
N VAL A 84 -11.42 -4.25 -4.99
CA VAL A 84 -10.94 -5.30 -5.90
C VAL A 84 -9.80 -4.79 -6.78
N CYS A 85 -9.97 -3.59 -7.36
CA CYS A 85 -8.97 -3.00 -8.25
C CYS A 85 -7.64 -2.68 -7.52
N SER A 86 -7.71 -2.07 -6.34
CA SER A 86 -6.50 -1.72 -5.58
C SER A 86 -5.82 -2.96 -5.00
N LEU A 87 -6.59 -3.94 -4.54
CA LEU A 87 -6.06 -5.21 -4.04
C LEU A 87 -5.33 -5.98 -5.15
N SER A 88 -5.89 -6.01 -6.36
CA SER A 88 -5.24 -6.64 -7.52
C SER A 88 -3.89 -5.99 -7.85
N GLN A 89 -3.77 -4.66 -7.73
CA GLN A 89 -2.51 -3.96 -7.95
C GLN A 89 -1.47 -4.32 -6.87
N VAL A 90 -1.90 -4.39 -5.60
CA VAL A 90 -1.02 -4.80 -4.50
C VAL A 90 -0.51 -6.23 -4.71
N VAL A 91 -1.39 -7.17 -5.06
CA VAL A 91 -1.01 -8.57 -5.32
C VAL A 91 -0.05 -8.66 -6.51
N SER A 92 -0.35 -7.99 -7.62
CA SER A 92 0.52 -7.99 -8.81
C SER A 92 1.89 -7.38 -8.51
N ALA A 93 1.96 -6.32 -7.70
CA ALA A 93 3.23 -5.76 -7.29
C ALA A 93 4.04 -6.70 -6.40
N LEU A 94 3.37 -7.37 -5.45
CA LEU A 94 4.00 -8.41 -4.64
C LEU A 94 4.58 -9.50 -5.54
N GLU A 95 3.78 -10.06 -6.45
CA GLU A 95 4.17 -11.04 -7.47
C GLU A 95 5.40 -10.62 -8.29
N ALA A 96 5.45 -9.36 -8.71
CA ALA A 96 6.56 -8.81 -9.50
C ALA A 96 7.88 -8.68 -8.71
N VAL A 97 7.81 -8.45 -7.39
CA VAL A 97 8.99 -8.31 -6.51
C VAL A 97 9.32 -9.59 -5.74
N LEU A 98 8.69 -10.71 -6.07
CA LEU A 98 8.97 -12.00 -5.45
C LEU A 98 10.46 -12.35 -5.56
N GLU A 99 11.14 -12.41 -4.41
CA GLU A 99 12.33 -13.24 -4.31
C GLU A 99 11.93 -14.73 -4.19
N PRO A 100 12.69 -15.66 -4.79
CA PRO A 100 12.33 -17.07 -4.90
C PRO A 100 12.41 -17.89 -3.60
N ASP A 101 12.76 -17.30 -2.45
CA ASP A 101 13.05 -18.06 -1.23
C ASP A 101 11.84 -18.14 -0.27
N TYR A 102 11.23 -19.34 -0.16
CA TYR A 102 9.93 -19.57 0.50
C TYR A 102 9.96 -20.60 1.64
N ALA A 103 10.35 -20.15 2.83
CA ALA A 103 10.02 -20.90 4.06
C ALA A 103 8.71 -20.44 4.73
N TRP A 104 8.24 -19.22 4.43
CA TRP A 104 7.21 -18.55 5.23
C TRP A 104 5.85 -18.41 4.54
N ARG A 105 5.69 -18.91 3.30
CA ARG A 105 4.41 -18.81 2.59
C ARG A 105 3.42 -19.87 3.05
N ALA A 106 2.21 -19.41 3.36
CA ALA A 106 1.03 -20.25 3.38
C ALA A 106 0.42 -20.28 1.97
N GLU A 107 0.37 -21.45 1.36
CA GLU A 107 -0.34 -21.68 0.10
C GLU A 107 -1.81 -21.93 0.38
N LEU A 108 -2.69 -21.26 -0.38
CA LEU A 108 -4.11 -21.57 -0.39
C LEU A 108 -4.31 -22.83 -1.24
N MET A 109 -4.38 -23.98 -0.59
CA MET A 109 -4.83 -25.21 -1.25
C MET A 109 -6.35 -25.17 -1.35
N LEU A 110 -6.87 -25.15 -2.59
CA LEU A 110 -8.29 -25.29 -2.94
C LEU A 110 -8.60 -26.73 -3.35
#